data_AF-A0A4U6VLS3-F1
#
_entry.id   AF-A0A4U6VLS3-F1
#
_cell.length_a   1.000
_cell.length_b   1.000
_cell.length_c   1.000
_cell.angle_alpha   90.00
_cell.angle_beta   90.00
_cell.angle_gamma   90.00
#
_symmetry.space_group_name_H-M   'P 1'
#
loop_
_entity.id
_entity.type
_entity.pdbx_description
1 polymer ?
#
loop_
_entity_poly.entity_id
_entity_poly.type
_entity_poly.pdbx_seq_one_letter_code
_entity_poly.pdbx_strand_id
1 'polypeptide(L)'
;MAVWPASLLIAVLSFCEAVRAIRTHGGGGGGYVSAVGDPGMRRDGLRVAWEAWNFCNEVGQEAPGMGSPRGADCFDLETSAGEHGQPVYEVVHRVTDADNDLRAGNPFPGAPANATVTDVDRYAAAKELYLGGLCQVPDNPAPWQFWMVMLKNGNLDTTAAICPENGRRARPFPQTSRFPCPGGAGRCMNQPLVFHNRTALDDAGRWLRGGLFGTYELDAADPGSGDVSYYSVTWEKEVAASAGAGGWAFHHKLRTSNEYPWLMLYLRSDATRGFSGGYHYDTRGMTKQVPESPDFKVRVTLEVKQGGGPNSQFYLMDMGSCWKNDGRPCDGDAATDVTRYSEMIINPETPAWCRPSRIDQCPPWHTFRNGTRVHRTDAARFPYGAYHVYCSPGNARRAEQPTTYCDAYSNPQPQEILQLLPHPVWGEFGYPTAKGQGWVGDPRAWELDVGALSQALYFYQDPGTPAARRRWTSLDVGTEIYVSENAEAEWTLSGFDILVPDTCIKSQQEGTAGNSCW
;
A
#
# COMPACT_ATOMS: atom_id res chain seq x y z
N MET A 1 -54.33 47.74 -29.44
CA MET A 1 -53.84 46.44 -29.94
C MET A 1 -52.60 46.68 -30.77
N ALA A 2 -51.44 46.22 -30.27
CA ALA A 2 -50.32 45.63 -31.03
C ALA A 2 -49.07 45.66 -30.11
N VAL A 3 -48.77 44.52 -29.51
CA VAL A 3 -47.55 44.23 -28.74
C VAL A 3 -46.84 43.11 -29.49
N TRP A 4 -45.59 43.31 -29.90
CA TRP A 4 -44.67 42.34 -30.51
C TRP A 4 -43.22 42.69 -30.10
N PRO A 5 -42.28 41.72 -30.04
CA PRO A 5 -41.81 41.20 -28.75
C PRO A 5 -40.28 41.25 -28.52
N ALA A 6 -39.92 40.73 -27.35
CA ALA A 6 -38.64 40.73 -26.67
C ALA A 6 -37.46 40.06 -27.40
N SER A 7 -36.28 40.61 -27.16
CA SER A 7 -34.97 40.11 -27.62
C SER A 7 -34.48 38.97 -26.71
N LEU A 8 -34.07 37.86 -27.33
CA LEU A 8 -33.43 36.72 -26.68
C LEU A 8 -31.91 36.96 -26.63
N LEU A 9 -31.33 37.08 -25.43
CA LEU A 9 -29.88 37.17 -25.21
C LEU A 9 -29.35 35.75 -24.94
N ILE A 10 -28.57 35.19 -25.86
CA ILE A 10 -27.85 33.93 -25.66
C ILE A 10 -26.56 34.25 -24.89
N ALA A 11 -26.53 33.90 -23.61
CA ALA A 11 -25.31 33.93 -22.81
C ALA A 11 -24.44 32.70 -23.15
N VAL A 12 -23.35 32.91 -23.86
CA VAL A 12 -22.28 31.92 -24.00
C VAL A 12 -21.48 31.94 -22.70
N LEU A 13 -21.79 31.01 -21.78
CA LEU A 13 -20.97 30.76 -20.60
C LEU A 13 -19.68 30.05 -21.05
N SER A 14 -18.61 30.82 -21.21
CA SER A 14 -17.25 30.30 -21.35
C SER A 14 -16.80 29.76 -19.99
N PHE A 15 -16.84 28.43 -19.83
CA PHE A 15 -16.16 27.74 -18.73
C PHE A 15 -14.64 27.75 -19.02
N CYS A 16 -13.97 28.85 -18.69
CA CYS A 16 -12.52 28.82 -18.49
C CYS A 16 -12.24 28.15 -17.14
N GLU A 17 -11.96 26.84 -17.13
CA GLU A 17 -11.23 26.25 -16.01
C GLU A 17 -9.87 26.96 -15.93
N ALA A 18 -9.70 27.83 -14.94
CA ALA A 18 -8.43 28.48 -14.70
C ALA A 18 -7.38 27.40 -14.41
N VAL A 19 -6.35 27.31 -15.26
CA VAL A 19 -5.18 26.46 -15.04
C VAL A 19 -4.52 26.90 -13.73
N ARG A 20 -4.67 26.10 -12.67
CA ARG A 20 -4.04 26.35 -11.38
C ARG A 20 -2.79 25.48 -11.26
N ALA A 21 -1.66 26.12 -10.97
CA ALA A 21 -0.45 25.40 -10.60
C ALA A 21 -0.68 24.57 -9.34
N ILE A 22 -0.16 23.35 -9.33
CA ILE A 22 -0.16 22.45 -8.18
C ILE A 22 0.87 23.01 -7.20
N ARG A 23 0.36 23.63 -6.13
CA ARG A 23 1.15 24.19 -5.04
C ARG A 23 0.89 23.37 -3.79
N THR A 24 1.95 23.05 -3.06
CA THR A 24 1.84 22.49 -1.72
C THR A 24 1.73 23.62 -0.70
N HIS A 25 0.78 23.47 0.22
CA HIS A 25 0.59 24.38 1.33
C HIS A 25 1.64 24.09 2.42
N GLY A 26 2.89 24.44 2.15
CA GLY A 26 4.02 24.26 3.09
C GLY A 26 5.20 25.22 2.87
N GLY A 27 5.22 25.98 1.77
CA GLY A 27 6.27 26.96 1.47
C GLY A 27 6.08 28.33 2.15
N GLY A 28 4.91 28.60 2.73
CA GLY A 28 4.55 29.88 3.34
C GLY A 28 4.60 29.86 4.87
N GLY A 29 5.75 29.55 5.47
CA GLY A 29 5.99 29.72 6.91
C GLY A 29 5.31 28.73 7.88
N GLY A 30 4.56 27.74 7.40
CA GLY A 30 4.02 26.64 8.21
C GLY A 30 4.95 25.42 8.21
N GLY A 31 5.15 24.78 9.37
CA GLY A 31 5.96 23.57 9.49
C GLY A 31 5.24 22.32 8.95
N TYR A 32 5.97 21.21 8.79
CA TYR A 32 5.41 19.87 8.59
C TYR A 32 5.44 19.08 9.89
N VAL A 33 4.47 18.19 10.06
CA VAL A 33 4.33 17.27 11.20
C VAL A 33 4.14 15.85 10.68
N SER A 34 4.55 14.86 11.47
CA SER A 34 4.38 13.47 11.09
C SER A 34 2.93 13.02 11.22
N ALA A 35 2.45 12.34 10.18
CA ALA A 35 1.16 11.68 10.11
C ALA A 35 1.21 10.23 10.62
N VAL A 36 2.40 9.67 10.85
CA VAL A 36 2.59 8.32 11.40
C VAL A 36 2.82 8.36 12.90
N GLY A 37 2.48 7.26 13.57
CA GLY A 37 2.69 7.07 15.01
C GLY A 37 4.14 6.86 15.43
N ASP A 38 4.97 6.34 14.52
CA ASP A 38 6.39 6.08 14.72
C ASP A 38 7.25 6.83 13.66
N PRO A 39 7.42 8.16 13.80
CA PRO A 39 8.08 8.99 12.79
C PRO A 39 9.52 8.55 12.52
N GLY A 40 9.80 8.18 11.27
CA GLY A 40 11.12 7.73 10.86
C GLY A 40 11.52 6.37 11.44
N MET A 41 10.56 5.59 11.96
CA MET A 41 10.78 4.28 12.58
C MET A 41 11.73 4.34 13.78
N ARG A 42 11.58 5.34 14.65
CA ARG A 42 12.55 5.68 15.70
C ARG A 42 12.17 5.21 17.09
N ARG A 43 10.94 4.78 17.33
CA ARG A 43 10.51 4.30 18.65
C ARG A 43 11.30 3.04 19.05
N ASP A 44 11.66 2.91 20.33
CA ASP A 44 12.35 1.71 20.83
C ASP A 44 11.43 0.49 20.92
N GLY A 45 10.20 0.67 21.41
CA GLY A 45 9.16 -0.35 21.29
C GLY A 45 8.62 -0.41 19.87
N LEU A 46 8.66 -1.57 19.23
CA LEU A 46 8.17 -1.74 17.86
C LEU A 46 6.73 -2.29 17.86
N ARG A 47 6.03 -2.02 16.77
CA ARG A 47 4.72 -2.57 16.45
C ARG A 47 4.74 -3.02 14.99
N VAL A 48 4.78 -4.33 14.77
CA VAL A 48 4.69 -4.94 13.43
C VAL A 48 3.50 -5.88 13.43
N ALA A 49 2.69 -5.82 12.39
CA ALA A 49 1.75 -6.88 12.05
C ALA A 49 2.12 -7.47 10.70
N TRP A 50 1.58 -8.65 10.42
CA TRP A 50 1.66 -9.26 9.12
C TRP A 50 0.34 -9.80 8.66
N GLU A 51 0.22 -9.89 7.35
CA GLU A 51 -0.91 -10.45 6.66
C GLU A 51 -0.45 -11.22 5.43
N ALA A 52 -1.21 -12.25 5.08
CA ALA A 52 -1.05 -12.93 3.82
C ALA A 52 -2.41 -13.10 3.13
N TRP A 53 -2.38 -13.00 1.81
CA TRP A 53 -3.58 -13.05 0.98
C TRP A 53 -3.41 -13.93 -0.23
N ASN A 54 -4.56 -14.44 -0.70
CA ASN A 54 -4.68 -14.97 -2.05
C ASN A 54 -4.78 -13.82 -3.08
N PHE A 55 -4.99 -14.18 -4.34
CA PHE A 55 -5.08 -13.25 -5.46
C PHE A 55 -6.03 -12.07 -5.23
N CYS A 56 -7.21 -12.33 -4.64
CA CYS A 56 -8.29 -11.37 -4.50
C CYS A 56 -8.35 -10.72 -3.12
N ASN A 57 -7.24 -10.68 -2.37
CA ASN A 57 -7.21 -10.05 -1.04
C ASN A 57 -8.17 -10.71 -0.03
N GLU A 58 -8.36 -12.02 -0.16
CA GLU A 58 -9.10 -12.86 0.77
C GLU A 58 -8.20 -13.99 1.31
N VAL A 59 -8.65 -14.65 2.37
CA VAL A 59 -7.97 -15.82 2.92
C VAL A 59 -8.40 -17.07 2.17
N GLY A 60 -9.71 -17.25 1.98
CA GLY A 60 -10.36 -18.44 1.40
C GLY A 60 -10.28 -19.66 2.30
N GLN A 61 -9.06 -20.10 2.63
CA GLN A 61 -8.81 -21.22 3.55
C GLN A 61 -7.51 -20.99 4.34
N GLU A 62 -7.52 -21.30 5.64
CA GLU A 62 -6.33 -21.25 6.48
C GLU A 62 -5.36 -22.37 6.11
N ALA A 63 -4.05 -22.06 6.13
CA ALA A 63 -3.02 -23.06 5.98
C ALA A 63 -3.09 -24.08 7.15
N PRO A 64 -2.97 -25.40 6.88
CA PRO A 64 -3.08 -26.42 7.91
C PRO A 64 -2.13 -26.17 9.08
N GLY A 65 -2.66 -26.17 10.29
CA GLY A 65 -1.87 -25.97 11.51
C GLY A 65 -1.54 -24.51 11.85
N MET A 66 -1.58 -23.58 10.88
CA MET A 66 -1.14 -22.18 11.05
C MET A 66 -2.20 -21.27 11.68
N GLY A 67 -3.48 -21.54 11.43
CA GLY A 67 -4.56 -20.63 11.81
C GLY A 67 -4.69 -19.43 10.88
N SER A 68 -5.26 -18.33 11.37
CA SER A 68 -5.51 -17.15 10.55
C SER A 68 -4.18 -16.50 10.12
N PRO A 69 -4.02 -16.09 8.84
CA PRO A 69 -2.76 -15.55 8.30
C PRO A 69 -2.43 -14.14 8.80
N ARG A 70 -3.15 -13.64 9.82
CA ARG A 70 -2.86 -12.38 10.48
C ARG A 70 -2.15 -12.62 11.79
N GLY A 71 -1.08 -11.89 12.06
CA GLY A 71 -0.37 -11.94 13.34
C GLY A 71 0.35 -10.63 13.61
N ALA A 72 0.92 -10.51 14.81
CA ALA A 72 1.65 -9.32 15.22
C ALA A 72 2.80 -9.61 16.18
N ASP A 73 3.80 -8.74 16.15
CA ASP A 73 4.86 -8.59 17.14
C ASP A 73 4.86 -7.15 17.64
N CYS A 74 4.36 -6.99 18.86
CA CYS A 74 4.20 -5.71 19.51
C CYS A 74 4.80 -5.80 20.91
N PHE A 75 5.73 -4.90 21.23
CA PHE A 75 6.37 -4.90 22.53
C PHE A 75 6.78 -3.48 22.96
N ASP A 76 6.85 -3.26 24.25
CA ASP A 76 7.50 -2.08 24.81
C ASP A 76 8.89 -2.45 25.33
N LEU A 77 9.82 -1.49 25.29
CA LEU A 77 11.13 -1.63 25.89
C LEU A 77 11.10 -0.89 27.24
N GLU A 78 11.12 -1.64 28.33
CA GLU A 78 11.22 -1.07 29.68
C GLU A 78 12.69 -0.92 30.05
N THR A 79 13.03 0.18 30.73
CA THR A 79 14.40 0.47 31.16
C THR A 79 14.44 0.56 32.68
N SER A 80 15.34 -0.19 33.30
CA SER A 80 15.60 -0.16 34.74
C SER A 80 17.09 0.09 35.02
N ALA A 81 17.42 0.45 36.27
CA ALA A 81 18.81 0.63 36.69
C ALA A 81 19.39 -0.69 37.19
N GLY A 82 20.47 -1.16 36.54
CA GLY A 82 21.24 -2.33 36.97
C GLY A 82 22.09 -2.05 38.20
N GLU A 83 22.71 -3.11 38.74
CA GLU A 83 23.48 -3.08 40.00
C GLU A 83 24.66 -2.08 40.03
N HIS A 84 25.20 -1.67 38.87
CA HIS A 84 26.26 -0.66 38.75
C HIS A 84 25.79 0.63 38.06
N GLY A 85 24.48 0.88 38.00
CA GLY A 85 23.89 2.09 37.43
C GLY A 85 23.77 2.09 35.90
N GLN A 86 24.17 1.01 35.22
CA GLN A 86 23.92 0.81 33.80
C GLN A 86 22.43 0.56 33.51
N PRO A 87 21.90 1.02 32.37
CA PRO A 87 20.54 0.68 31.96
C PRO A 87 20.43 -0.82 31.68
N VAL A 88 19.38 -1.44 32.20
CA VAL A 88 18.95 -2.80 31.87
C VAL A 88 17.65 -2.70 31.10
N TYR A 89 17.58 -3.35 29.95
CA TYR A 89 16.44 -3.30 29.05
C TYR A 89 15.65 -4.61 29.13
N GLU A 90 14.33 -4.49 29.24
CA GLU A 90 13.40 -5.61 29.23
C GLU A 90 12.40 -5.45 28.08
N VAL A 91 12.20 -6.53 27.31
CA VAL A 91 11.25 -6.56 26.19
C VAL A 91 9.91 -7.09 26.71
N VAL A 92 8.91 -6.22 26.80
CA VAL A 92 7.57 -6.56 27.30
C VAL A 92 6.59 -6.71 26.14
N HIS A 93 6.32 -7.96 25.76
CA HIS A 93 5.40 -8.26 24.67
C HIS A 93 3.93 -8.02 25.04
N ARG A 94 3.19 -7.43 24.09
CA ARG A 94 1.75 -7.19 24.16
C ARG A 94 0.92 -8.27 23.48
N VAL A 95 1.55 -9.04 22.59
CA VAL A 95 0.94 -10.13 21.82
C VAL A 95 1.65 -11.42 22.19
N THR A 96 0.87 -12.47 22.47
CA THR A 96 1.36 -13.80 22.81
C THR A 96 1.29 -14.74 21.60
N ASP A 97 1.96 -15.89 21.67
CA ASP A 97 1.87 -16.90 20.61
C ASP A 97 0.43 -17.43 20.48
N ALA A 98 -0.30 -17.54 21.60
CA ALA A 98 -1.71 -17.94 21.59
C ALA A 98 -2.61 -16.95 20.82
N ASP A 99 -2.29 -15.64 20.87
CA ASP A 99 -3.01 -14.63 20.09
C ASP A 99 -2.71 -14.77 18.59
N ASN A 100 -1.45 -15.07 18.24
CA ASN A 100 -1.03 -15.32 16.87
C ASN A 100 -1.52 -16.67 16.32
N ASP A 101 -1.78 -17.68 17.17
CA ASP A 101 -2.28 -19.01 16.78
C ASP A 101 -3.81 -19.07 16.59
N LEU A 102 -4.52 -17.97 16.91
CA LEU A 102 -5.97 -17.87 16.75
C LEU A 102 -6.40 -18.17 15.31
N ARG A 103 -7.46 -18.95 15.20
CA ARG A 103 -8.03 -19.43 13.93
C ARG A 103 -9.54 -19.33 13.88
N ALA A 104 -10.10 -19.38 12.68
CA ALA A 104 -11.54 -19.33 12.47
C ALA A 104 -12.30 -20.27 13.43
N GLY A 105 -13.30 -19.71 14.13
CA GLY A 105 -14.07 -20.42 15.15
C GLY A 105 -13.52 -20.32 16.58
N ASN A 106 -12.30 -19.84 16.81
CA ASN A 106 -11.80 -19.55 18.16
C ASN A 106 -12.40 -18.24 18.68
N PRO A 107 -12.86 -18.18 19.95
CA PRO A 107 -13.28 -16.91 20.54
C PRO A 107 -12.06 -16.02 20.80
N PHE A 108 -12.17 -14.72 20.52
CA PHE A 108 -11.15 -13.76 20.92
C PHE A 108 -11.11 -13.61 22.45
N PRO A 109 -9.94 -13.57 23.09
CA PRO A 109 -9.83 -13.32 24.53
C PRO A 109 -10.61 -12.08 24.98
N GLY A 110 -11.49 -12.25 25.96
CA GLY A 110 -12.36 -11.18 26.48
C GLY A 110 -13.64 -10.93 25.67
N ALA A 111 -13.86 -11.62 24.56
CA ALA A 111 -15.10 -11.52 23.80
C ALA A 111 -16.27 -12.27 24.46
N PRO A 112 -17.53 -11.85 24.24
CA PRO A 112 -18.71 -12.59 24.69
C PRO A 112 -18.74 -14.02 24.11
N ALA A 113 -19.21 -14.99 24.89
CA ALA A 113 -19.22 -16.42 24.51
C ALA A 113 -20.00 -16.75 23.21
N ASN A 114 -20.87 -15.85 22.74
CA ASN A 114 -21.69 -16.04 21.54
C ASN A 114 -21.11 -15.34 20.29
N ALA A 115 -19.93 -14.73 20.37
CA ALA A 115 -19.31 -13.95 19.30
C ALA A 115 -18.34 -14.79 18.43
N THR A 116 -18.70 -16.02 18.08
CA THR A 116 -17.85 -16.89 17.27
C THR A 116 -17.96 -16.53 15.79
N VAL A 117 -16.84 -16.14 15.18
CA VAL A 117 -16.72 -15.92 13.74
C VAL A 117 -16.10 -17.17 13.12
N THR A 118 -16.83 -17.87 12.25
CA THR A 118 -16.35 -19.11 11.59
C THR A 118 -15.97 -18.90 10.13
N ASP A 119 -16.42 -17.80 9.53
CA ASP A 119 -16.01 -17.40 8.19
C ASP A 119 -14.56 -16.91 8.23
N VAL A 120 -13.70 -17.54 7.43
CA VAL A 120 -12.24 -17.36 7.53
C VAL A 120 -11.82 -15.94 7.17
N ASP A 121 -12.42 -15.39 6.11
CA ASP A 121 -12.12 -14.04 5.63
C ASP A 121 -12.51 -12.98 6.68
N ARG A 122 -13.74 -13.08 7.21
CA ARG A 122 -14.20 -12.22 8.30
C ARG A 122 -13.41 -12.42 9.59
N TYR A 123 -12.95 -13.65 9.86
CA TYR A 123 -12.15 -13.94 11.04
C TYR A 123 -10.79 -13.24 10.96
N ALA A 124 -10.13 -13.29 9.82
CA ALA A 124 -8.85 -12.62 9.60
C ALA A 124 -8.97 -11.10 9.80
N ALA A 125 -10.01 -10.47 9.24
CA ALA A 125 -10.29 -9.06 9.48
C ALA A 125 -10.55 -8.76 10.97
N ALA A 126 -11.37 -9.58 11.64
CA ALA A 126 -11.65 -9.41 13.06
C ALA A 126 -10.41 -9.62 13.95
N LYS A 127 -9.52 -10.57 13.58
CA LYS A 127 -8.25 -10.82 14.27
C LYS A 127 -7.30 -9.64 14.15
N GLU A 128 -7.23 -8.98 12.99
CA GLU A 128 -6.47 -7.74 12.83
C GLU A 128 -6.96 -6.66 13.81
N LEU A 129 -8.28 -6.47 13.94
CA LEU A 129 -8.85 -5.51 14.89
C LEU A 129 -8.51 -5.85 16.34
N TYR A 130 -8.56 -7.14 16.69
CA TYR A 130 -8.20 -7.65 18.01
C TYR A 130 -6.71 -7.39 18.34
N LEU A 131 -5.81 -7.80 17.44
CA LEU A 131 -4.36 -7.57 17.57
C LEU A 131 -4.04 -6.07 17.61
N GLY A 132 -4.72 -5.27 16.78
CA GLY A 132 -4.62 -3.81 16.80
C GLY A 132 -5.01 -3.21 18.15
N GLY A 133 -5.99 -3.79 18.85
CA GLY A 133 -6.35 -3.41 20.21
C GLY A 133 -5.24 -3.67 21.23
N LEU A 134 -4.57 -4.83 21.14
CA LEU A 134 -3.43 -5.17 22.00
C LEU A 134 -2.20 -4.30 21.72
N CYS A 135 -1.95 -4.01 20.45
CA CYS A 135 -0.80 -3.25 19.98
C CYS A 135 -0.96 -1.73 20.10
N GLN A 136 -2.16 -1.24 20.40
CA GLN A 136 -2.48 0.18 20.32
C GLN A 136 -1.57 1.06 21.19
N VAL A 137 -1.06 2.13 20.59
CA VAL A 137 -0.33 3.19 21.28
C VAL A 137 -1.20 4.44 21.34
N PRO A 138 -1.51 4.96 22.54
CA PRO A 138 -2.21 6.24 22.69
C PRO A 138 -1.39 7.40 22.13
N ASP A 139 -2.00 8.25 21.33
CA ASP A 139 -1.35 9.39 20.70
C ASP A 139 -2.38 10.43 20.24
N ASN A 140 -1.92 11.62 19.82
CA ASN A 140 -2.72 12.72 19.29
C ASN A 140 -2.39 12.94 17.79
N PRO A 141 -3.41 13.19 16.92
CA PRO A 141 -4.84 13.32 17.22
C PRO A 141 -5.59 12.00 17.41
N ALA A 142 -4.97 10.87 17.06
CA ALA A 142 -5.58 9.55 17.17
C ALA A 142 -4.53 8.51 17.62
N PRO A 143 -4.96 7.45 18.33
CA PRO A 143 -4.07 6.32 18.61
C PRO A 143 -3.71 5.57 17.32
N TRP A 144 -2.59 4.85 17.36
CA TRP A 144 -2.05 4.08 16.23
C TRP A 144 -1.66 2.66 16.65
N GLN A 145 -1.39 1.78 15.68
CA GLN A 145 -1.14 0.36 15.91
C GLN A 145 0.22 -0.07 15.38
N PHE A 146 0.35 -0.50 14.12
CA PHE A 146 1.56 -1.18 13.62
C PHE A 146 1.92 -0.80 12.19
N TRP A 147 3.19 -1.01 11.85
CA TRP A 147 3.64 -1.20 10.47
C TRP A 147 3.12 -2.55 9.98
N MET A 148 2.67 -2.65 8.73
CA MET A 148 2.12 -3.90 8.20
C MET A 148 3.06 -4.52 7.17
N VAL A 149 3.47 -5.76 7.41
CA VAL A 149 4.10 -6.62 6.39
C VAL A 149 3.00 -7.33 5.62
N MET A 150 2.85 -7.01 4.33
CA MET A 150 1.87 -7.67 3.47
C MET A 150 2.54 -8.65 2.53
N LEU A 151 2.04 -9.89 2.56
CA LEU A 151 2.32 -10.93 1.59
C LEU A 151 1.10 -11.12 0.70
N LYS A 152 1.32 -11.27 -0.60
CA LYS A 152 0.25 -11.64 -1.52
C LYS A 152 0.74 -12.64 -2.54
N ASN A 153 -0.16 -13.58 -2.82
CA ASN A 153 -0.01 -14.57 -3.86
C ASN A 153 -0.73 -14.11 -5.13
N GLY A 154 0.03 -13.90 -6.21
CA GLY A 154 -0.47 -13.49 -7.51
C GLY A 154 -1.00 -14.65 -8.38
N ASN A 155 -0.93 -15.90 -7.92
CA ASN A 155 -1.55 -16.99 -8.65
C ASN A 155 -3.08 -16.96 -8.52
N LEU A 156 -3.80 -17.28 -9.59
CA LEU A 156 -5.27 -17.33 -9.61
C LEU A 156 -5.78 -18.64 -10.20
N ASP A 157 -6.54 -19.40 -9.42
CA ASP A 157 -7.33 -20.52 -9.93
C ASP A 157 -8.63 -19.98 -10.56
N THR A 158 -8.62 -19.89 -11.89
CA THR A 158 -9.77 -19.36 -12.64
C THR A 158 -10.96 -20.30 -12.67
N THR A 159 -10.76 -21.57 -12.30
CA THR A 159 -11.79 -22.60 -12.30
C THR A 159 -12.54 -22.69 -10.98
N ALA A 160 -11.88 -22.33 -9.87
CA ALA A 160 -12.52 -22.22 -8.56
C ALA A 160 -13.50 -21.03 -8.49
N ALA A 161 -13.20 -19.95 -9.21
CA ALA A 161 -14.03 -18.74 -9.30
C ALA A 161 -14.43 -18.16 -7.93
N ILE A 162 -13.54 -18.25 -6.94
CA ILE A 162 -13.75 -17.68 -5.60
C ILE A 162 -13.57 -16.16 -5.60
N CYS A 163 -12.66 -15.66 -6.44
CA CYS A 163 -12.40 -14.24 -6.56
C CYS A 163 -13.53 -13.56 -7.35
N PRO A 164 -14.12 -12.48 -6.83
CA PRO A 164 -15.17 -11.75 -7.53
C PRO A 164 -14.61 -11.04 -8.77
N GLU A 165 -15.48 -10.80 -9.74
CA GLU A 165 -15.23 -9.98 -10.91
C GLU A 165 -15.84 -8.60 -10.67
N ASN A 166 -15.02 -7.59 -10.36
CA ASN A 166 -15.50 -6.21 -10.15
C ASN A 166 -16.62 -6.11 -9.09
N GLY A 167 -16.43 -6.75 -7.93
CA GLY A 167 -17.42 -6.77 -6.85
C GLY A 167 -18.59 -7.72 -7.06
N ARG A 168 -18.58 -8.52 -8.13
CA ARG A 168 -19.67 -9.44 -8.47
C ARG A 168 -19.17 -10.87 -8.48
N ARG A 169 -20.05 -11.83 -8.19
CA ARG A 169 -19.70 -13.24 -8.24
C ARG A 169 -19.21 -13.64 -9.64
N ALA A 170 -18.00 -14.18 -9.72
CA ALA A 170 -17.42 -14.70 -10.95
C ALA A 170 -18.01 -16.06 -11.34
N ARG A 171 -17.74 -16.48 -12.58
CA ARG A 171 -17.98 -17.85 -13.05
C ARG A 171 -16.64 -18.50 -13.40
N PRO A 172 -16.51 -19.84 -13.28
CA PRO A 172 -15.33 -20.55 -13.74
C PRO A 172 -15.00 -20.24 -15.20
N PHE A 173 -13.72 -20.02 -15.50
CA PHE A 173 -13.23 -19.80 -16.86
C PHE A 173 -11.90 -20.52 -17.11
N PRO A 174 -11.52 -20.76 -18.38
CA PRO A 174 -10.28 -21.47 -18.70
C PRO A 174 -9.05 -20.78 -18.14
N GLN A 175 -8.11 -21.58 -17.62
CA GLN A 175 -6.81 -21.09 -17.16
C GLN A 175 -6.06 -20.41 -18.32
N THR A 176 -5.40 -19.30 -18.04
CA THR A 176 -4.63 -18.54 -19.04
C THR A 176 -3.25 -18.20 -18.51
N SER A 177 -2.28 -17.91 -19.38
CA SER A 177 -0.94 -17.49 -18.94
C SER A 177 -0.92 -16.14 -18.21
N ARG A 178 -1.98 -15.33 -18.32
CA ARG A 178 -2.15 -14.08 -17.55
C ARG A 178 -2.33 -14.35 -16.06
N PHE A 179 -2.96 -15.47 -15.73
CA PHE A 179 -3.30 -15.89 -14.39
C PHE A 179 -2.63 -17.25 -14.16
N PRO A 180 -1.37 -17.32 -13.70
CA PRO A 180 -0.71 -18.60 -13.48
C PRO A 180 -1.35 -19.36 -12.31
N CYS A 181 -1.40 -20.69 -12.43
CA CYS A 181 -1.79 -21.61 -11.35
C CYS A 181 -1.07 -22.96 -11.51
N PRO A 182 0.28 -22.98 -11.54
CA PRO A 182 1.04 -24.20 -11.86
C PRO A 182 0.89 -25.31 -10.80
N GLY A 183 0.70 -24.96 -9.53
CA GLY A 183 0.36 -25.93 -8.46
C GLY A 183 -0.99 -26.64 -8.68
N GLY A 184 -1.82 -26.14 -9.59
CA GLY A 184 -3.12 -26.71 -9.95
C GLY A 184 -4.26 -26.25 -9.04
N ALA A 185 -5.47 -26.67 -9.42
CA ALA A 185 -6.70 -26.26 -8.76
C ALA A 185 -6.70 -26.62 -7.27
N GLY A 186 -7.15 -25.67 -6.44
CA GLY A 186 -7.18 -25.80 -4.98
C GLY A 186 -5.82 -25.78 -4.28
N ARG A 187 -4.71 -25.53 -5.00
CA ARG A 187 -3.38 -25.40 -4.39
C ARG A 187 -2.72 -24.05 -4.64
N CYS A 188 -2.89 -23.49 -5.83
CA CYS A 188 -2.14 -22.30 -6.21
C CYS A 188 -2.56 -21.01 -5.49
N MET A 189 -3.72 -20.96 -4.82
CA MET A 189 -4.24 -19.78 -4.10
C MET A 189 -4.23 -19.94 -2.57
N ASN A 190 -3.41 -20.85 -2.05
CA ASN A 190 -3.30 -21.08 -0.61
C ASN A 190 -2.64 -19.90 0.12
N GLN A 191 -2.84 -19.86 1.43
CA GLN A 191 -2.07 -19.03 2.36
C GLN A 191 -0.67 -19.62 2.60
N PRO A 192 0.33 -18.81 2.94
CA PRO A 192 1.66 -19.30 3.23
C PRO A 192 1.76 -19.93 4.62
N LEU A 193 2.77 -20.77 4.81
CA LEU A 193 3.33 -21.04 6.13
C LEU A 193 4.07 -19.79 6.60
N VAL A 194 3.88 -19.39 7.86
CA VAL A 194 4.47 -18.18 8.48
C VAL A 194 5.13 -18.55 9.81
N PHE A 195 6.44 -18.46 9.89
CA PHE A 195 7.21 -18.69 11.10
C PHE A 195 7.65 -17.36 11.69
N HIS A 196 7.28 -17.10 12.94
CA HIS A 196 7.58 -15.85 13.64
C HIS A 196 8.71 -16.07 14.66
N ASN A 197 9.77 -15.26 14.52
CA ASN A 197 10.81 -15.10 15.52
C ASN A 197 10.49 -13.85 16.34
N ARG A 198 10.02 -14.08 17.57
CA ARG A 198 9.69 -13.03 18.51
C ARG A 198 10.87 -12.09 18.73
N THR A 199 10.59 -10.78 18.73
CA THR A 199 11.62 -9.77 18.95
C THR A 199 12.29 -9.95 20.31
N ALA A 200 13.62 -9.99 20.32
CA ALA A 200 14.40 -10.13 21.53
C ALA A 200 15.62 -9.21 21.51
N LEU A 201 16.13 -8.89 22.70
CA LEU A 201 17.42 -8.25 22.88
C LEU A 201 18.52 -9.31 22.76
N ASP A 202 19.60 -9.00 22.05
CA ASP A 202 20.75 -9.91 21.98
C ASP A 202 21.47 -10.06 23.32
N ASP A 203 22.27 -11.12 23.47
CA ASP A 203 22.98 -11.44 24.71
C ASP A 203 23.91 -10.31 25.19
N ALA A 204 24.35 -9.45 24.26
CA ALA A 204 25.19 -8.30 24.54
C ALA A 204 24.38 -7.08 25.05
N GLY A 205 23.06 -7.13 25.01
CA GLY A 205 22.19 -6.02 25.39
C GLY A 205 22.23 -4.84 24.42
N ARG A 206 22.66 -5.04 23.18
CA ARG A 206 22.96 -3.97 22.20
C ARG A 206 21.94 -3.90 21.09
N TRP A 207 21.39 -5.02 20.64
CA TRP A 207 20.52 -5.06 19.46
C TRP A 207 19.20 -5.71 19.78
N LEU A 208 18.11 -5.06 19.41
CA LEU A 208 16.82 -5.70 19.28
C LEU A 208 16.70 -6.30 17.89
N ARG A 209 16.27 -7.56 17.81
CA ARG A 209 16.04 -8.26 16.54
C ARG A 209 14.79 -9.13 16.62
N GLY A 210 14.01 -9.10 15.56
CA GLY A 210 12.90 -10.02 15.34
C GLY A 210 12.71 -10.27 13.86
N GLY A 211 11.74 -11.10 13.51
CA GLY A 211 11.42 -11.30 12.11
C GLY A 211 10.37 -12.37 11.89
N LEU A 212 9.99 -12.50 10.63
CA LEU A 212 9.14 -13.57 10.14
C LEU A 212 9.70 -14.10 8.82
N PHE A 213 9.45 -15.37 8.55
CA PHE A 213 9.82 -16.01 7.29
C PHE A 213 8.88 -17.16 6.97
N GLY A 214 8.90 -17.63 5.73
CA GLY A 214 8.06 -18.76 5.35
C GLY A 214 8.04 -19.03 3.87
N THR A 215 7.03 -19.79 3.45
CA THR A 215 6.88 -20.32 2.10
C THR A 215 5.41 -20.58 1.77
N TYR A 216 5.05 -20.52 0.48
CA TYR A 216 3.73 -20.93 0.01
C TYR A 216 3.62 -22.44 -0.29
N GLU A 217 4.74 -23.16 -0.40
CA GLU A 217 4.78 -24.61 -0.51
C GLU A 217 4.49 -25.26 0.86
N LEU A 218 3.22 -25.60 1.09
CA LEU A 218 2.74 -26.13 2.37
C LEU A 218 3.34 -27.48 2.77
N ASP A 219 3.91 -28.21 1.81
CA ASP A 219 4.57 -29.50 1.97
C ASP A 219 6.11 -29.41 1.94
N ALA A 220 6.67 -28.20 1.91
CA ALA A 220 8.12 -28.00 1.97
C ALA A 220 8.70 -28.53 3.29
N ALA A 221 9.67 -29.44 3.18
CA ALA A 221 10.41 -29.94 4.34
C ALA A 221 11.37 -28.89 4.93
N ASP A 222 11.92 -28.02 4.08
CA ASP A 222 12.79 -26.91 4.43
C ASP A 222 12.40 -25.65 3.63
N PRO A 223 11.78 -24.65 4.27
CA PRO A 223 11.46 -23.37 3.62
C PRO A 223 12.69 -22.65 3.05
N GLY A 224 13.89 -22.93 3.55
CA GLY A 224 15.13 -22.31 3.06
C GLY A 224 15.63 -22.88 1.74
N SER A 225 15.13 -24.04 1.31
CA SER A 225 15.57 -24.71 0.07
C SER A 225 15.41 -23.82 -1.15
N GLY A 226 16.44 -23.74 -2.01
CA GLY A 226 16.43 -22.86 -3.20
C GLY A 226 15.31 -23.13 -4.20
N ASP A 227 14.68 -24.31 -4.13
CA ASP A 227 13.64 -24.76 -5.07
C ASP A 227 12.21 -24.39 -4.63
N VAL A 228 12.03 -23.83 -3.42
CA VAL A 228 10.71 -23.41 -2.91
C VAL A 228 10.61 -21.89 -2.82
N SER A 229 9.38 -21.38 -2.85
CA SER A 229 9.14 -19.96 -2.61
C SER A 229 9.60 -19.62 -1.20
N TYR A 230 10.12 -18.41 -1.04
CA TYR A 230 10.60 -17.96 0.26
C TYR A 230 10.33 -16.48 0.44
N TYR A 231 9.95 -16.11 1.64
CA TYR A 231 9.97 -14.72 2.05
C TYR A 231 10.58 -14.63 3.45
N SER A 232 11.19 -13.49 3.73
CA SER A 232 11.56 -13.11 5.08
C SER A 232 11.52 -11.61 5.25
N VAL A 233 11.03 -11.17 6.40
CA VAL A 233 11.22 -9.80 6.88
C VAL A 233 11.84 -9.87 8.24
N THR A 234 13.06 -9.36 8.38
CA THR A 234 13.71 -9.19 9.68
C THR A 234 13.82 -7.71 10.00
N TRP A 235 13.74 -7.38 11.27
CA TRP A 235 13.90 -6.01 11.74
C TRP A 235 14.94 -5.96 12.84
N GLU A 236 15.77 -4.94 12.81
CA GLU A 236 16.76 -4.71 13.85
C GLU A 236 16.94 -3.24 14.19
N LYS A 237 17.34 -3.01 15.43
CA LYS A 237 17.69 -1.69 15.94
C LYS A 237 18.74 -1.80 17.03
N GLU A 238 19.72 -0.91 16.99
CA GLU A 238 20.70 -0.75 18.06
C GLU A 238 20.08 0.08 19.20
N VAL A 239 20.17 -0.42 20.43
CA VAL A 239 19.62 0.20 21.64
C VAL A 239 20.62 1.20 22.27
N ALA A 240 21.92 0.98 22.06
CA ALA A 240 22.99 1.54 22.90
C ALA A 240 23.70 2.80 22.37
N ALA A 241 23.24 3.45 21.30
CA ALA A 241 23.83 4.70 20.82
C ALA A 241 22.93 5.90 21.14
N SER A 242 23.11 6.48 22.33
CA SER A 242 22.70 7.84 22.72
C SER A 242 21.29 8.30 22.32
N ALA A 243 20.35 8.36 23.28
CA ALA A 243 19.22 9.29 23.28
C ALA A 243 18.67 9.67 21.87
N GLY A 244 18.11 8.72 21.14
CA GLY A 244 17.42 8.99 19.86
C GLY A 244 18.27 9.00 18.59
N ALA A 245 19.48 8.44 18.58
CA ALA A 245 20.25 8.24 17.36
C ALA A 245 20.03 6.84 16.75
N GLY A 246 19.12 6.74 15.76
CA GLY A 246 18.90 5.53 14.96
C GLY A 246 17.43 5.10 14.91
N GLY A 247 17.03 4.48 13.79
CA GLY A 247 15.70 3.90 13.61
C GLY A 247 15.80 2.41 13.29
N TRP A 248 14.66 1.73 13.26
CA TRP A 248 14.57 0.35 12.80
C TRP A 248 14.95 0.23 11.33
N ALA A 249 15.71 -0.82 11.03
CA ALA A 249 15.98 -1.26 9.67
C ALA A 249 15.22 -2.56 9.42
N PHE A 250 14.40 -2.58 8.37
CA PHE A 250 13.68 -3.76 7.90
C PHE A 250 14.40 -4.35 6.69
N HIS A 251 14.85 -5.59 6.79
CA HIS A 251 15.47 -6.34 5.71
C HIS A 251 14.46 -7.31 5.15
N HIS A 252 14.25 -7.24 3.84
CA HIS A 252 13.25 -8.02 3.13
C HIS A 252 13.95 -8.94 2.14
N LYS A 253 13.41 -10.14 1.99
CA LYS A 253 13.76 -11.09 0.94
C LYS A 253 12.47 -11.69 0.40
N LEU A 254 12.38 -11.78 -0.93
CA LEU A 254 11.31 -12.47 -1.63
C LEU A 254 11.91 -13.32 -2.73
N ARG A 255 11.55 -14.60 -2.76
CA ARG A 255 11.93 -15.56 -3.79
C ARG A 255 10.69 -16.29 -4.28
N THR A 256 10.49 -16.29 -5.59
CA THR A 256 9.46 -17.10 -6.26
C THR A 256 9.94 -18.51 -6.54
N SER A 257 9.03 -19.40 -6.92
CA SER A 257 9.34 -20.77 -7.33
C SER A 257 8.58 -21.13 -8.60
N ASN A 258 8.71 -22.38 -9.04
CA ASN A 258 7.92 -22.91 -10.15
C ASN A 258 6.42 -23.01 -9.79
N GLU A 259 6.07 -23.27 -8.52
CA GLU A 259 4.68 -23.36 -8.07
C GLU A 259 4.06 -21.99 -7.76
N TYR A 260 4.89 -21.04 -7.32
CA TYR A 260 4.49 -19.67 -6.98
C TYR A 260 5.38 -18.66 -7.72
N PRO A 261 5.20 -18.53 -9.05
CA PRO A 261 6.00 -17.62 -9.87
C PRO A 261 5.56 -16.15 -9.73
N TRP A 262 4.46 -15.88 -9.03
CA TRP A 262 3.93 -14.54 -8.85
C TRP A 262 3.66 -14.26 -7.38
N LEU A 263 4.51 -13.44 -6.76
CA LEU A 263 4.43 -13.09 -5.34
C LEU A 263 4.69 -11.61 -5.11
N MET A 264 4.12 -11.09 -4.03
CA MET A 264 4.33 -9.72 -3.59
C MET A 264 4.71 -9.68 -2.11
N LEU A 265 5.61 -8.75 -1.76
CA LEU A 265 6.00 -8.45 -0.39
C LEU A 265 6.18 -6.95 -0.22
N TYR A 266 5.44 -6.36 0.72
CA TYR A 266 5.48 -4.93 1.03
C TYR A 266 5.59 -4.66 2.53
N LEU A 267 6.20 -3.53 2.86
CA LEU A 267 6.02 -2.87 4.15
C LEU A 267 5.12 -1.65 3.95
N ARG A 268 4.01 -1.61 4.69
CA ARG A 268 2.93 -0.63 4.52
C ARG A 268 2.73 0.25 5.75
N SER A 269 2.31 1.49 5.48
CA SER A 269 1.77 2.43 6.46
C SER A 269 0.28 2.64 6.25
N ASP A 270 -0.53 1.76 6.84
CA ASP A 270 -2.00 1.81 6.72
C ASP A 270 -2.63 2.85 7.67
N ALA A 271 -3.80 3.36 7.30
CA ALA A 271 -4.63 4.21 8.13
C ALA A 271 -5.06 3.47 9.40
N THR A 272 -5.22 4.21 10.50
CA THR A 272 -5.63 3.61 11.78
C THR A 272 -7.07 3.08 11.79
N ARG A 273 -7.88 3.45 10.79
CA ARG A 273 -9.27 3.03 10.57
C ARG A 273 -9.65 3.15 9.10
N GLY A 274 -10.69 2.44 8.70
CA GLY A 274 -11.25 2.43 7.36
C GLY A 274 -10.60 1.40 6.46
N PHE A 275 -10.81 1.57 5.16
CA PHE A 275 -10.34 0.67 4.12
C PHE A 275 -8.92 1.06 3.69
N SER A 276 -8.00 0.11 3.77
CA SER A 276 -6.58 0.28 3.37
C SER A 276 -6.19 -0.84 2.41
N GLY A 277 -5.13 -0.68 1.62
CA GLY A 277 -4.52 -1.77 0.81
C GLY A 277 -5.44 -2.54 -0.16
N GLY A 278 -6.55 -1.94 -0.59
CA GLY A 278 -7.53 -2.66 -1.43
C GLY A 278 -8.43 -3.65 -0.68
N TYR A 279 -8.52 -3.55 0.64
CA TYR A 279 -9.48 -4.31 1.46
C TYR A 279 -10.78 -3.54 1.65
N HIS A 280 -11.90 -4.25 1.60
CA HIS A 280 -13.22 -3.70 1.88
C HIS A 280 -13.63 -3.88 3.36
N TYR A 281 -12.71 -4.36 4.21
CA TYR A 281 -12.88 -4.49 5.65
C TYR A 281 -12.22 -3.32 6.39
N ASP A 282 -12.74 -2.96 7.57
CA ASP A 282 -12.08 -1.99 8.46
C ASP A 282 -10.72 -2.51 8.93
N THR A 283 -9.68 -1.68 8.83
CA THR A 283 -8.27 -2.05 9.10
C THR A 283 -7.65 -1.22 10.23
N ARG A 284 -6.47 -1.60 10.71
CA ARG A 284 -5.65 -0.90 11.71
C ARG A 284 -4.24 -0.67 11.16
N GLY A 285 -3.58 0.38 11.63
CA GLY A 285 -2.30 0.78 11.04
C GLY A 285 -1.55 1.89 11.77
N MET A 286 -0.52 2.40 11.14
CA MET A 286 0.43 3.37 11.70
C MET A 286 0.05 4.84 11.40
N THR A 287 -0.72 5.08 10.33
CA THR A 287 -1.03 6.42 9.81
C THR A 287 -2.20 7.03 10.59
N LYS A 288 -1.88 7.75 11.68
CA LYS A 288 -2.85 8.42 12.57
C LYS A 288 -3.51 9.66 11.96
N GLN A 289 -2.95 10.21 10.89
CA GLN A 289 -3.55 11.29 10.11
C GLN A 289 -3.51 10.91 8.63
N VAL A 290 -4.67 10.59 8.04
CA VAL A 290 -4.73 10.16 6.64
C VAL A 290 -4.30 11.33 5.73
N PRO A 291 -3.19 11.19 4.96
CA PRO A 291 -2.73 12.24 4.07
C PRO A 291 -3.69 12.47 2.90
N GLU A 292 -3.81 13.72 2.44
CA GLU A 292 -4.69 14.11 1.34
C GLU A 292 -3.90 14.93 0.31
N SER A 293 -4.06 14.62 -0.98
CA SER A 293 -3.42 15.41 -2.05
C SER A 293 -3.98 16.85 -2.09
N PRO A 294 -3.14 17.87 -2.39
CA PRO A 294 -1.73 17.77 -2.76
C PRO A 294 -0.76 17.81 -1.57
N ASP A 295 -1.26 17.84 -0.33
CA ASP A 295 -0.54 18.42 0.80
C ASP A 295 0.11 17.38 1.72
N PHE A 296 1.04 16.60 1.17
CA PHE A 296 1.91 15.75 1.98
C PHE A 296 3.16 15.30 1.25
N LYS A 297 4.16 14.92 2.04
CA LYS A 297 5.43 14.35 1.57
C LYS A 297 5.69 13.02 2.24
N VAL A 298 6.58 12.22 1.65
CA VAL A 298 7.09 11.00 2.27
C VAL A 298 8.60 11.05 2.32
N ARG A 299 9.17 10.66 3.45
CA ARG A 299 10.60 10.41 3.60
C ARG A 299 10.82 8.92 3.80
N VAL A 300 11.82 8.37 3.15
CA VAL A 300 12.17 6.95 3.26
C VAL A 300 13.61 6.72 2.82
N THR A 301 14.32 5.80 3.47
CA THR A 301 15.62 5.32 3.03
C THR A 301 15.46 3.91 2.48
N LEU A 302 15.92 3.71 1.24
CA LEU A 302 15.80 2.46 0.51
C LEU A 302 17.16 2.05 -0.05
N GLU A 303 17.52 0.79 0.17
CA GLU A 303 18.62 0.10 -0.48
C GLU A 303 18.09 -1.17 -1.15
N VAL A 304 18.08 -1.19 -2.49
CA VAL A 304 17.82 -2.42 -3.24
C VAL A 304 19.14 -3.18 -3.38
N LYS A 305 19.20 -4.40 -2.86
CA LYS A 305 20.39 -5.27 -2.93
C LYS A 305 20.29 -6.24 -4.10
N GLN A 306 19.08 -6.73 -4.35
CA GLN A 306 18.77 -7.62 -5.48
C GLN A 306 17.36 -7.33 -6.02
N GLY A 307 17.22 -7.33 -7.34
CA GLY A 307 16.09 -6.70 -8.02
C GLY A 307 14.95 -7.60 -8.48
N GLY A 308 14.92 -8.91 -8.19
CA GLY A 308 13.81 -9.79 -8.58
C GLY A 308 13.71 -10.10 -10.08
N GLY A 309 14.73 -9.75 -10.88
CA GLY A 309 14.78 -10.00 -12.32
C GLY A 309 13.98 -8.99 -13.17
N PRO A 310 13.91 -9.18 -14.50
CA PRO A 310 13.38 -8.18 -15.43
C PRO A 310 11.86 -7.96 -15.33
N ASN A 311 11.11 -8.94 -14.79
CA ASN A 311 9.67 -8.83 -14.59
C ASN A 311 9.28 -8.37 -13.18
N SER A 312 10.26 -8.11 -12.30
CA SER A 312 9.97 -7.55 -10.99
C SER A 312 9.54 -6.09 -11.13
N GLN A 313 8.41 -5.77 -10.54
CA GLN A 313 7.93 -4.42 -10.34
C GLN A 313 8.27 -4.05 -8.91
N PHE A 314 9.36 -3.31 -8.74
CA PHE A 314 9.77 -2.82 -7.43
C PHE A 314 9.27 -1.40 -7.26
N TYR A 315 8.37 -1.20 -6.31
CA TYR A 315 7.73 0.09 -6.06
C TYR A 315 8.54 0.87 -5.02
N LEU A 316 9.10 2.01 -5.44
CA LEU A 316 9.65 3.01 -4.51
C LEU A 316 8.56 3.60 -3.64
N MET A 317 7.36 3.73 -4.20
CA MET A 317 6.16 4.16 -3.53
C MET A 317 4.98 3.58 -4.29
N ASP A 318 4.25 2.70 -3.63
CA ASP A 318 2.89 2.29 -4.00
C ASP A 318 1.93 2.98 -3.03
N MET A 319 0.82 3.47 -3.55
CA MET A 319 -0.15 4.26 -2.80
C MET A 319 -1.54 3.73 -3.06
N GLY A 320 -2.21 3.27 -2.00
CA GLY A 320 -3.58 2.78 -2.04
C GLY A 320 -4.59 3.82 -1.55
N SER A 321 -5.72 3.91 -2.23
CA SER A 321 -6.88 4.70 -1.81
C SER A 321 -8.20 4.08 -2.32
N CYS A 322 -9.33 4.64 -1.87
CA CYS A 322 -10.65 4.22 -2.28
C CYS A 322 -11.61 5.42 -2.42
N TRP A 323 -12.26 5.53 -3.58
CA TRP A 323 -13.47 6.37 -3.76
C TRP A 323 -14.37 5.80 -4.86
N LYS A 324 -15.64 6.21 -4.89
CA LYS A 324 -16.57 5.80 -5.96
C LYS A 324 -16.33 6.64 -7.22
N ASN A 325 -16.74 6.14 -8.39
CA ASN A 325 -16.60 6.87 -9.66
C ASN A 325 -17.35 8.22 -9.69
N ASP A 326 -18.33 8.43 -8.80
CA ASP A 326 -19.06 9.69 -8.67
C ASP A 326 -18.43 10.67 -7.65
N GLY A 327 -17.23 10.35 -7.15
CA GLY A 327 -16.46 11.18 -6.22
C GLY A 327 -16.85 11.02 -4.75
N ARG A 328 -17.87 10.21 -4.43
CA ARG A 328 -18.19 9.90 -3.03
C ARG A 328 -17.10 9.02 -2.38
N PRO A 329 -16.91 9.14 -1.05
CA PRO A 329 -16.08 8.19 -0.31
C PRO A 329 -16.58 6.76 -0.46
N CYS A 330 -15.67 5.80 -0.31
CA CYS A 330 -16.04 4.39 -0.21
C CYS A 330 -16.82 4.08 1.06
N ASP A 331 -17.68 3.07 1.00
CA ASP A 331 -18.57 2.65 2.10
C ASP A 331 -18.56 1.13 2.36
N GLY A 332 -17.72 0.38 1.63
CA GLY A 332 -17.59 -1.07 1.72
C GLY A 332 -18.43 -1.82 0.69
N ASP A 333 -19.18 -1.12 -0.16
CA ASP A 333 -19.90 -1.76 -1.28
C ASP A 333 -18.93 -2.10 -2.43
N ALA A 334 -18.48 -3.35 -2.45
CA ALA A 334 -17.52 -3.83 -3.44
C ALA A 334 -17.97 -3.68 -4.90
N ALA A 335 -19.27 -3.52 -5.19
CA ALA A 335 -19.75 -3.33 -6.55
C ALA A 335 -19.61 -1.87 -7.05
N THR A 336 -19.52 -0.90 -6.14
CA THR A 336 -19.49 0.53 -6.47
C THR A 336 -18.23 1.26 -6.00
N ASP A 337 -17.59 0.77 -4.94
CA ASP A 337 -16.27 1.21 -4.50
C ASP A 337 -15.23 0.89 -5.58
N VAL A 338 -14.19 1.73 -5.64
CA VAL A 338 -13.08 1.55 -6.57
C VAL A 338 -11.78 1.82 -5.85
N THR A 339 -10.93 0.79 -5.78
CA THR A 339 -9.57 0.92 -5.27
C THR A 339 -8.69 1.58 -6.30
N ARG A 340 -7.80 2.46 -5.85
CA ARG A 340 -6.94 3.23 -6.73
C ARG A 340 -5.50 3.18 -6.28
N TYR A 341 -4.64 2.92 -7.26
CA TYR A 341 -3.22 2.78 -7.05
C TYR A 341 -2.42 3.79 -7.85
N SER A 342 -1.35 4.29 -7.23
CA SER A 342 -0.30 5.09 -7.87
C SER A 342 1.05 4.48 -7.51
N GLU A 343 1.73 3.90 -8.49
CA GLU A 343 2.87 3.01 -8.26
C GLU A 343 4.09 3.52 -9.03
N MET A 344 5.18 3.90 -8.32
CA MET A 344 6.45 4.24 -8.96
C MET A 344 7.37 3.03 -9.04
N ILE A 345 7.48 2.42 -10.23
CA ILE A 345 8.38 1.29 -10.46
C ILE A 345 9.80 1.81 -10.70
N ILE A 346 10.79 1.31 -9.97
CA ILE A 346 12.21 1.74 -10.13
C ILE A 346 13.12 0.69 -10.77
N ASN A 347 12.61 -0.50 -11.09
CA ASN A 347 13.37 -1.48 -11.86
C ASN A 347 13.68 -0.91 -13.26
N PRO A 348 14.96 -0.73 -13.64
CA PRO A 348 15.35 -0.14 -14.93
C PRO A 348 14.93 -1.00 -16.13
N GLU A 349 14.72 -2.30 -15.94
CA GLU A 349 14.33 -3.23 -17.01
C GLU A 349 12.85 -3.09 -17.38
N THR A 350 12.02 -2.50 -16.51
CA THR A 350 10.59 -2.31 -16.79
C THR A 350 10.39 -1.41 -18.02
N PRO A 351 9.69 -1.89 -19.07
CA PRO A 351 9.44 -1.12 -20.27
C PRO A 351 8.25 -0.17 -20.09
N ALA A 352 8.16 0.91 -20.86
CA ALA A 352 6.93 1.68 -20.96
C ALA A 352 5.95 0.95 -21.90
N TRP A 353 4.79 0.51 -21.39
CA TRP A 353 3.71 -0.01 -22.25
C TRP A 353 2.88 1.13 -22.83
N CYS A 354 2.70 2.21 -22.08
CA CYS A 354 2.20 3.47 -22.62
C CYS A 354 3.18 4.02 -23.67
N ARG A 355 2.71 4.09 -24.93
CA ARG A 355 3.48 4.59 -26.07
C ARG A 355 2.54 5.07 -27.18
N PRO A 356 3.02 5.85 -28.17
CA PRO A 356 2.17 6.38 -29.24
C PRO A 356 1.36 5.32 -30.01
N SER A 357 1.88 4.09 -30.11
CA SER A 357 1.19 2.96 -30.77
C SER A 357 0.24 2.18 -29.86
N ARG A 358 0.23 2.44 -28.56
CA ARG A 358 -0.60 1.78 -27.53
C ARG A 358 -1.18 2.81 -26.55
N ILE A 359 -1.88 3.80 -27.10
CA ILE A 359 -2.52 4.87 -26.30
C ILE A 359 -3.63 4.34 -25.37
N ASP A 360 -4.13 3.12 -25.63
CA ASP A 360 -5.06 2.37 -24.77
C ASP A 360 -4.48 2.04 -23.40
N GLN A 361 -3.15 2.08 -23.25
CA GLN A 361 -2.41 1.84 -22.02
C GLN A 361 -1.89 3.15 -21.38
N CYS A 362 -2.27 4.30 -21.93
CA CYS A 362 -1.88 5.62 -21.43
C CYS A 362 -3.04 6.32 -20.72
N PRO A 363 -2.79 7.08 -19.65
CA PRO A 363 -3.82 7.91 -19.07
C PRO A 363 -4.27 8.96 -20.09
N PRO A 364 -5.57 9.28 -20.20
CA PRO A 364 -6.09 10.30 -21.11
C PRO A 364 -5.35 11.63 -21.05
N TRP A 365 -4.94 12.05 -19.85
CA TRP A 365 -4.27 13.32 -19.63
C TRP A 365 -3.03 13.16 -18.75
N HIS A 366 -1.97 13.88 -19.12
CA HIS A 366 -0.87 14.21 -18.22
C HIS A 366 -1.06 15.65 -17.75
N THR A 367 -0.86 15.89 -16.45
CA THR A 367 -0.88 17.24 -15.86
C THR A 367 0.52 17.56 -15.35
N PHE A 368 1.15 18.62 -15.85
CA PHE A 368 2.40 19.13 -15.31
C PHE A 368 2.15 19.87 -13.99
N ARG A 369 3.17 20.05 -13.13
CA ARG A 369 3.00 20.79 -11.87
C ARG A 369 2.51 22.22 -12.05
N ASN A 370 2.81 22.87 -13.17
CA ASN A 370 2.26 24.20 -13.46
C ASN A 370 0.76 24.20 -13.81
N GLY A 371 0.11 23.03 -13.83
CA GLY A 371 -1.31 22.83 -14.14
C GLY A 371 -1.59 22.58 -15.63
N THR A 372 -0.59 22.70 -16.51
CA THR A 372 -0.77 22.47 -17.94
C THR A 372 -1.16 21.02 -18.19
N ARG A 373 -2.21 20.80 -18.97
CA ARG A 373 -2.70 19.47 -19.34
C ARG A 373 -2.37 19.15 -20.80
N VAL A 374 -1.89 17.94 -21.04
CA VAL A 374 -1.61 17.42 -22.38
C VAL A 374 -2.35 16.10 -22.55
N HIS A 375 -3.11 16.02 -23.64
CA HIS A 375 -3.87 14.82 -23.97
C HIS A 375 -2.95 13.75 -24.58
N ARG A 376 -3.22 12.47 -24.31
CA ARG A 376 -2.44 11.32 -24.83
C ARG A 376 -2.40 11.17 -26.35
N THR A 377 -3.19 11.94 -27.10
CA THR A 377 -3.12 11.98 -28.57
C THR A 377 -2.15 13.05 -29.10
N ASP A 378 -1.68 13.94 -28.23
CA ASP A 378 -0.63 14.91 -28.58
C ASP A 378 0.75 14.25 -28.44
N ALA A 379 1.15 13.54 -29.48
CA ALA A 379 2.37 12.74 -29.45
C ALA A 379 3.66 13.56 -29.29
N ALA A 380 3.62 14.86 -29.57
CA ALA A 380 4.78 15.75 -29.45
C ALA A 380 5.04 16.19 -28.01
N ARG A 381 4.01 16.23 -27.17
CA ARG A 381 4.10 16.79 -25.81
C ARG A 381 3.79 15.79 -24.70
N PHE A 382 3.06 14.72 -24.98
CA PHE A 382 2.70 13.75 -23.95
C PHE A 382 3.91 12.90 -23.53
N PRO A 383 4.23 12.80 -22.23
CA PRO A 383 5.41 12.08 -21.76
C PRO A 383 5.14 10.57 -21.64
N TYR A 384 5.02 9.88 -22.77
CA TYR A 384 4.70 8.43 -22.78
C TYR A 384 5.64 7.59 -21.91
N GLY A 385 6.95 7.85 -21.99
CA GLY A 385 7.97 7.11 -21.24
C GLY A 385 7.92 7.30 -19.72
N ALA A 386 7.05 8.19 -19.23
CA ALA A 386 6.83 8.41 -17.80
C ALA A 386 5.85 7.41 -17.17
N TYR A 387 5.16 6.62 -18.00
CA TYR A 387 4.13 5.67 -17.60
C TYR A 387 4.50 4.26 -18.03
N HIS A 388 4.44 3.30 -17.11
CA HIS A 388 4.41 1.90 -17.48
C HIS A 388 3.03 1.60 -18.10
N VAL A 389 1.95 1.78 -17.33
CA VAL A 389 0.57 1.54 -17.79
C VAL A 389 -0.43 2.37 -16.99
N TYR A 390 -1.53 2.70 -17.65
CA TYR A 390 -2.79 3.10 -17.04
C TYR A 390 -3.86 2.08 -17.41
N CYS A 391 -4.66 1.66 -16.44
CA CYS A 391 -5.88 0.90 -16.69
C CYS A 391 -7.08 1.50 -15.96
N SER A 392 -8.21 1.59 -16.65
CA SER A 392 -9.46 2.14 -16.12
C SER A 392 -10.19 1.13 -15.23
N PRO A 393 -11.03 1.60 -14.28
CA PRO A 393 -11.78 0.69 -13.44
C PRO A 393 -12.87 -0.03 -14.22
N GLY A 394 -13.09 -1.32 -13.92
CA GLY A 394 -14.02 -2.17 -14.65
C GLY A 394 -15.48 -1.71 -14.62
N ASN A 395 -15.83 -0.85 -13.64
CA ASN A 395 -17.15 -0.23 -13.53
C ASN A 395 -17.21 1.20 -14.14
N ALA A 396 -16.16 1.68 -14.81
CA ALA A 396 -16.13 2.98 -15.49
C ALA A 396 -17.00 2.98 -16.76
N ARG A 397 -18.20 3.55 -16.65
CA ARG A 397 -19.20 3.58 -17.75
C ARG A 397 -18.84 4.55 -18.86
N ARG A 398 -17.98 5.54 -18.58
CA ARG A 398 -17.64 6.64 -19.49
C ARG A 398 -16.12 6.79 -19.65
N ALA A 399 -15.37 5.72 -19.46
CA ALA A 399 -13.92 5.73 -19.70
C ALA A 399 -13.63 6.12 -21.16
N GLU A 400 -12.68 7.03 -21.35
CA GLU A 400 -12.34 7.56 -22.66
C GLU A 400 -11.69 6.46 -23.53
N GLN A 401 -12.25 6.23 -24.72
CA GLN A 401 -11.75 5.20 -25.63
C GLN A 401 -10.65 5.73 -26.56
N PRO A 402 -9.65 4.89 -26.91
CA PRO A 402 -9.47 3.51 -26.46
C PRO A 402 -8.92 3.44 -25.02
N THR A 403 -9.32 2.45 -24.24
CA THR A 403 -8.76 2.20 -22.91
C THR A 403 -8.65 0.70 -22.62
N THR A 404 -7.69 0.34 -21.78
CA THR A 404 -7.59 -0.98 -21.15
C THR A 404 -8.26 -0.91 -19.77
N TYR A 405 -9.06 -1.91 -19.45
CA TYR A 405 -9.58 -2.08 -18.08
C TYR A 405 -8.61 -2.90 -17.25
N CYS A 406 -8.47 -2.54 -15.96
CA CYS A 406 -7.66 -3.34 -15.05
C CYS A 406 -8.22 -4.77 -14.95
N ASP A 407 -7.40 -5.73 -14.49
CA ASP A 407 -7.95 -7.05 -14.20
C ASP A 407 -9.05 -6.92 -13.14
N ALA A 408 -10.07 -7.76 -13.27
CA ALA A 408 -11.28 -7.64 -12.47
C ALA A 408 -11.22 -8.42 -11.16
N TYR A 409 -10.11 -9.12 -10.88
CA TYR A 409 -10.08 -10.21 -9.90
C TYR A 409 -9.04 -9.98 -8.78
N SER A 410 -8.02 -9.13 -8.96
CA SER A 410 -6.94 -8.94 -7.97
C SER A 410 -7.39 -8.23 -6.69
N ASN A 411 -8.55 -7.59 -6.72
CA ASN A 411 -9.20 -6.97 -5.57
C ASN A 411 -10.68 -7.38 -5.56
N PRO A 412 -11.35 -7.39 -4.39
CA PRO A 412 -12.77 -7.75 -4.33
C PRO A 412 -13.63 -6.78 -5.16
N GLN A 413 -13.27 -5.50 -5.14
CA GLN A 413 -13.88 -4.40 -5.88
C GLN A 413 -13.09 -4.03 -7.15
N PRO A 414 -13.69 -3.30 -8.11
CA PRO A 414 -12.97 -2.73 -9.24
C PRO A 414 -11.75 -1.91 -8.80
N GLN A 415 -10.72 -1.90 -9.65
CA GLN A 415 -9.49 -1.17 -9.39
C GLN A 415 -9.11 -0.27 -10.57
N GLU A 416 -8.43 0.83 -10.29
CA GLU A 416 -7.79 1.70 -11.27
C GLU A 416 -6.32 1.85 -10.90
N ILE A 417 -5.42 1.62 -11.84
CA ILE A 417 -3.97 1.59 -11.59
C ILE A 417 -3.28 2.58 -12.51
N LEU A 418 -2.37 3.36 -11.92
CA LEU A 418 -1.38 4.20 -12.59
C LEU A 418 0.02 3.75 -12.19
N GLN A 419 0.69 3.05 -13.10
CA GLN A 419 2.07 2.66 -12.90
C GLN A 419 2.99 3.63 -13.64
N LEU A 420 3.92 4.23 -12.90
CA LEU A 420 4.85 5.26 -13.31
C LEU A 420 6.26 4.69 -13.45
N LEU A 421 7.06 5.35 -14.29
CA LEU A 421 8.47 5.03 -14.50
C LEU A 421 9.35 6.25 -14.25
N PRO A 422 10.65 6.06 -13.92
CA PRO A 422 11.60 7.16 -13.76
C PRO A 422 11.65 8.02 -15.01
N HIS A 423 11.38 9.31 -14.85
CA HIS A 423 11.28 10.24 -15.99
C HIS A 423 11.49 11.70 -15.53
N PRO A 424 12.11 12.58 -16.35
CA PRO A 424 12.41 13.95 -15.94
C PRO A 424 11.21 14.77 -15.46
N VAL A 425 10.01 14.48 -15.97
CA VAL A 425 8.77 15.15 -15.56
C VAL A 425 8.40 14.91 -14.09
N TRP A 426 8.97 13.88 -13.46
CA TRP A 426 8.76 13.59 -12.04
C TRP A 426 9.78 14.27 -11.11
N GLY A 427 10.86 14.81 -11.68
CA GLY A 427 11.97 15.36 -10.90
C GLY A 427 11.58 16.53 -10.00
N GLU A 428 10.61 17.34 -10.42
CA GLU A 428 10.10 18.42 -9.59
C GLU A 428 9.42 17.90 -8.31
N PHE A 429 8.89 16.68 -8.31
CA PHE A 429 8.28 16.03 -7.14
C PHE A 429 9.28 15.24 -6.29
N GLY A 430 10.59 15.28 -6.60
CA GLY A 430 11.63 14.55 -5.88
C GLY A 430 11.79 13.08 -6.30
N TYR A 431 11.02 12.62 -7.29
CA TYR A 431 11.05 11.24 -7.78
C TYR A 431 12.21 10.98 -8.76
N PRO A 432 12.57 9.70 -9.00
CA PRO A 432 13.57 9.31 -10.00
C PRO A 432 13.34 9.94 -11.38
N THR A 433 14.40 10.48 -11.98
CA THR A 433 14.36 11.16 -13.28
C THR A 433 14.90 10.32 -14.43
N ALA A 434 15.58 9.22 -14.12
CA ALA A 434 16.17 8.31 -15.10
C ALA A 434 16.16 6.87 -14.57
N LYS A 435 16.14 5.91 -15.49
CA LYS A 435 16.23 4.48 -15.19
C LYS A 435 17.51 4.17 -14.40
N GLY A 436 17.37 3.35 -13.36
CA GLY A 436 18.48 2.91 -12.50
C GLY A 436 18.76 3.82 -11.30
N GLN A 437 18.14 4.99 -11.22
CA GLN A 437 18.25 5.87 -10.05
C GLN A 437 17.51 5.25 -8.85
N GLY A 438 18.20 5.03 -7.74
CA GLY A 438 17.66 4.35 -6.55
C GLY A 438 17.61 2.83 -6.65
N TRP A 439 18.24 2.25 -7.67
CA TRP A 439 18.26 0.82 -7.89
C TRP A 439 19.49 0.16 -7.23
N VAL A 440 19.79 -1.07 -7.64
CA VAL A 440 20.94 -1.85 -7.13
C VAL A 440 22.25 -1.06 -7.24
N GLY A 441 22.93 -0.90 -6.11
CA GLY A 441 24.18 -0.14 -5.99
C GLY A 441 24.03 1.37 -5.82
N ASP A 442 22.80 1.88 -5.73
CA ASP A 442 22.49 3.31 -5.54
C ASP A 442 21.52 3.51 -4.36
N PRO A 443 21.95 3.20 -3.10
CA PRO A 443 21.12 3.40 -1.91
C PRO A 443 20.82 4.88 -1.70
N ARG A 444 19.57 5.20 -1.35
CA ARG A 444 19.10 6.59 -1.26
C ARG A 444 18.16 6.83 -0.10
N ALA A 445 18.31 8.01 0.49
CA ALA A 445 17.27 8.65 1.27
C ALA A 445 16.46 9.58 0.34
N TRP A 446 15.16 9.35 0.29
CA TRP A 446 14.21 10.07 -0.54
C TRP A 446 13.41 11.05 0.30
N GLU A 447 13.14 12.24 -0.26
CA GLU A 447 12.03 13.10 0.14
C GLU A 447 11.15 13.31 -1.08
N LEU A 448 9.99 12.67 -1.08
CA LEU A 448 9.05 12.64 -2.20
C LEU A 448 7.88 13.58 -1.91
N ASP A 449 7.54 14.45 -2.87
CA ASP A 449 6.34 15.28 -2.84
C ASP A 449 5.14 14.48 -3.38
N VAL A 450 4.82 13.42 -2.63
CA VAL A 450 3.84 12.40 -2.97
C VAL A 450 2.44 12.99 -3.17
N GLY A 451 2.05 13.96 -2.33
CA GLY A 451 0.78 14.66 -2.47
C GLY A 451 0.67 15.44 -3.77
N ALA A 452 1.70 16.24 -4.11
CA ALA A 452 1.66 17.01 -5.35
C ALA A 452 1.71 16.12 -6.59
N LEU A 453 2.52 15.04 -6.59
CA LEU A 453 2.54 14.09 -7.69
C LEU A 453 1.16 13.45 -7.88
N SER A 454 0.61 12.88 -6.81
CA SER A 454 -0.70 12.20 -6.86
C SER A 454 -1.85 13.14 -7.25
N GLN A 455 -1.75 14.45 -6.99
CA GLN A 455 -2.68 15.46 -7.50
C GLN A 455 -2.58 15.65 -9.03
N ALA A 456 -1.37 15.54 -9.58
CA ALA A 456 -1.09 15.70 -11.00
C ALA A 456 -1.57 14.50 -11.85
N LEU A 457 -1.64 13.33 -11.23
CA LEU A 457 -2.08 12.09 -11.88
C LEU A 457 -3.56 12.11 -12.25
N TYR A 458 -3.88 11.41 -13.34
CA TYR A 458 -5.24 11.23 -13.84
C TYR A 458 -5.89 10.03 -13.17
N PHE A 459 -6.99 10.25 -12.45
CA PHE A 459 -7.88 9.19 -11.98
C PHE A 459 -9.26 9.40 -12.59
N TYR A 460 -9.88 8.31 -13.03
CA TYR A 460 -11.18 8.31 -13.66
C TYR A 460 -12.25 8.78 -12.67
N GLN A 461 -13.12 9.64 -13.19
CA GLN A 461 -14.30 10.12 -12.50
C GLN A 461 -15.43 10.32 -13.51
N ASP A 462 -16.66 10.00 -13.11
CA ASP A 462 -17.84 10.15 -13.94
C ASP A 462 -18.05 11.64 -14.30
N PRO A 463 -18.19 11.98 -15.60
CA PRO A 463 -18.48 13.32 -16.05
C PRO A 463 -19.64 13.98 -15.31
N GLY A 464 -19.43 15.23 -14.86
CA GLY A 464 -20.44 16.03 -14.17
C GLY A 464 -20.60 15.74 -12.68
N THR A 465 -19.74 14.88 -12.09
CA THR A 465 -19.75 14.59 -10.65
C THR A 465 -18.77 15.49 -9.87
N PRO A 466 -19.00 15.75 -8.57
CA PRO A 466 -18.10 16.56 -7.75
C PRO A 466 -16.74 15.89 -7.56
N ALA A 467 -15.64 16.60 -7.77
CA ALA A 467 -14.28 16.05 -7.68
C ALA A 467 -14.05 15.22 -6.40
N ALA A 468 -13.52 14.01 -6.56
CA ALA A 468 -13.17 13.16 -5.43
C ALA A 468 -12.07 13.79 -4.56
N ARG A 469 -12.17 13.59 -3.25
CA ARG A 469 -11.09 13.90 -2.32
C ARG A 469 -10.09 12.75 -2.30
N ARG A 470 -8.82 13.03 -2.59
CA ARG A 470 -7.77 12.03 -2.74
C ARG A 470 -7.06 11.78 -1.41
N ARG A 471 -7.69 10.96 -0.56
CA ARG A 471 -7.15 10.55 0.74
C ARG A 471 -6.44 9.21 0.62
N TRP A 472 -5.16 9.15 0.96
CA TRP A 472 -4.32 7.96 0.77
C TRP A 472 -4.24 7.18 2.06
N THR A 473 -4.95 6.06 2.12
CA THR A 473 -5.08 5.25 3.34
C THR A 473 -3.98 4.21 3.47
N SER A 474 -3.16 4.02 2.44
CA SER A 474 -2.08 3.02 2.42
C SER A 474 -0.92 3.56 1.59
N LEU A 475 0.30 3.45 2.12
CA LEU A 475 1.54 3.89 1.47
C LEU A 475 2.64 2.85 1.74
N ASP A 476 3.19 2.33 0.65
CA ASP A 476 3.84 1.03 0.64
C ASP A 476 5.17 1.09 -0.10
N VAL A 477 6.12 0.26 0.34
CA VAL A 477 7.38 0.02 -0.36
C VAL A 477 7.64 -1.47 -0.41
N GLY A 478 8.04 -1.97 -1.58
CA GLY A 478 8.40 -3.37 -1.77
C GLY A 478 8.28 -3.79 -3.22
N THR A 479 8.04 -5.07 -3.46
CA THR A 479 8.05 -5.59 -4.83
C THR A 479 6.99 -6.64 -5.08
N GLU A 480 6.50 -6.61 -6.32
CA GLU A 480 5.80 -7.68 -7.00
C GLU A 480 6.73 -8.34 -8.01
N ILE A 481 7.04 -9.62 -7.83
CA ILE A 481 7.72 -10.42 -8.84
C ILE A 481 6.65 -11.04 -9.73
N TYR A 482 6.51 -10.54 -10.96
CA TYR A 482 5.50 -11.02 -11.90
C TYR A 482 6.01 -12.25 -12.67
N VAL A 483 5.27 -13.35 -12.59
CA VAL A 483 5.40 -14.59 -13.38
C VAL A 483 6.86 -14.93 -13.76
N SER A 484 7.68 -15.14 -12.73
CA SER A 484 9.10 -15.48 -12.88
C SER A 484 9.47 -16.60 -11.93
N GLU A 485 10.15 -17.61 -12.43
CA GLU A 485 10.58 -18.79 -11.66
C GLU A 485 11.92 -18.52 -10.98
N ASN A 486 12.04 -18.86 -9.69
CA ASN A 486 13.30 -18.77 -8.91
C ASN A 486 13.94 -17.38 -8.96
N ALA A 487 13.12 -16.33 -9.12
CA ALA A 487 13.56 -14.96 -9.08
C ALA A 487 13.62 -14.49 -7.64
N GLU A 488 14.66 -13.72 -7.30
CA GLU A 488 14.94 -13.31 -5.93
C GLU A 488 15.18 -11.80 -5.86
N ALA A 489 14.54 -11.16 -4.88
CA ALA A 489 14.68 -9.75 -4.56
C ALA A 489 15.06 -9.59 -3.09
N GLU A 490 15.94 -8.62 -2.82
CA GLU A 490 16.40 -8.29 -1.47
C GLU A 490 16.53 -6.78 -1.33
N TRP A 491 16.03 -6.22 -0.23
CA TRP A 491 16.14 -4.79 0.04
C TRP A 491 16.08 -4.47 1.53
N THR A 492 16.58 -3.29 1.88
CA THR A 492 16.48 -2.73 3.23
C THR A 492 15.70 -1.42 3.21
N LEU A 493 14.76 -1.27 4.14
CA LEU A 493 13.97 -0.06 4.35
C LEU A 493 14.20 0.51 5.75
N SER A 494 14.34 1.84 5.85
CA SER A 494 14.38 2.54 7.14
C SER A 494 13.94 4.00 7.00
N GLY A 495 13.72 4.68 8.12
CA GLY A 495 13.47 6.13 8.11
C GLY A 495 12.16 6.54 7.43
N PHE A 496 11.16 5.65 7.38
CA PHE A 496 9.87 5.92 6.77
C PHE A 496 9.09 6.94 7.64
N ASP A 497 8.72 8.08 7.05
CA ASP A 497 7.87 9.09 7.65
C ASP A 497 6.91 9.69 6.61
N ILE A 498 5.69 10.02 7.03
CA ILE A 498 4.68 10.72 6.21
C ILE A 498 4.48 12.10 6.83
N LEU A 499 4.69 13.15 6.05
CA LEU A 499 4.69 14.53 6.52
C LEU A 499 3.51 15.30 5.96
N VAL A 500 2.68 15.87 6.83
CA VAL A 500 1.54 16.74 6.49
C VAL A 500 1.76 18.16 7.04
N PRO A 501 1.15 19.21 6.48
CA PRO A 501 1.27 20.58 7.02
C PRO A 501 0.70 20.75 8.44
N ASP A 502 1.41 21.48 9.30
CA ASP A 502 1.04 21.78 10.70
C ASP A 502 -0.29 22.55 10.81
N THR A 503 -0.63 23.37 9.80
CA THR A 503 -1.91 24.10 9.75
C THR A 503 -3.13 23.17 9.74
N CYS A 504 -2.97 21.92 9.30
CA CYS A 504 -4.05 20.95 9.30
C CYS A 504 -4.32 20.35 10.71
N ILE A 505 -3.40 20.47 11.67
CA ILE A 505 -3.64 20.09 13.08
C ILE A 505 -4.48 21.16 13.78
N LYS A 506 -4.17 22.43 13.58
CA LYS A 506 -4.84 23.55 14.28
C LYS A 506 -6.31 23.68 13.90
N SER A 507 -6.66 23.43 12.63
CA SER A 507 -8.06 23.49 12.16
C SER A 507 -8.93 22.36 12.71
N GLN A 508 -8.37 21.17 12.98
CA GLN A 508 -9.09 20.07 13.64
C GLN A 508 -9.27 20.30 15.15
N GLN A 509 -8.30 20.94 15.82
CA GLN A 509 -8.38 21.24 17.26
C GLN A 509 -9.31 22.42 17.58
N GLU A 510 -9.44 23.41 16.68
CA GLU A 510 -10.21 24.63 16.92
C GLU A 510 -11.67 24.57 16.42
N GLY A 511 -12.07 23.51 15.72
CA GLY A 511 -13.46 23.35 15.23
C GLY A 511 -13.91 24.42 14.23
N THR A 512 -12.99 25.23 13.70
CA THR A 512 -13.31 26.30 12.75
C THR A 512 -13.26 25.79 11.31
N ALA A 513 -14.43 25.67 10.68
CA ALA A 513 -14.60 25.28 9.27
C ALA A 513 -14.18 26.38 8.25
N GLY A 514 -13.22 27.25 8.59
CA GLY A 514 -13.08 28.56 7.95
C GLY A 514 -11.93 28.78 6.97
N ASN A 515 -10.83 28.01 7.05
CA ASN A 515 -9.70 28.16 6.14
C ASN A 515 -9.19 26.77 5.73
N SER A 516 -8.92 26.58 4.44
CA SER A 516 -8.58 25.31 3.81
C SER A 516 -7.47 24.52 4.54
N CYS A 517 -7.87 23.47 5.24
CA CYS A 517 -7.42 22.08 5.03
C CYS A 517 -8.66 21.14 4.98
N TRP A 518 -9.80 21.58 4.41
CA TRP A 518 -10.97 20.72 4.15
C TRP A 518 -11.66 21.04 2.84
#